data_AF-A0A350PK26-F1
#
_entry.id   AF-A0A350PK26-F1
#
_cell.length_a   1.000
_cell.length_b   1.000
_cell.length_c   1.000
_cell.angle_alpha   90.00
_cell.angle_beta   90.00
_cell.angle_gamma   90.00
#
_symmetry.space_group_name_H-M   'P 1'
#
loop_
_entity.id
_entity.type
_entity.pdbx_description
1 polymer ?
#
loop_
_entity_poly.entity_id
_entity_poly.type
_entity_poly.pdbx_seq_one_letter_code
_entity_poly.pdbx_strand_id
1 'polypeptide(L)'
;MNKEKDHLKDISEIRSMMERSSKFLSLSGWAGIMAGIYGLTGAYVAHFVFNFKPDSTKYLFYDFGEIILLALAVLLLSLITAVLFSKKKASDKGEKIWNSISKRLLANMAVPLIVGGVLIIFYIAN
;
A
#
# COMPACT_ATOMS: atom_id res chain seq x y z
N MET A 1 -47.78 -21.81 -7.64
CA MET A 1 -46.45 -21.29 -7.24
C MET A 1 -45.91 -20.46 -8.40
N ASN A 2 -45.67 -19.16 -8.19
CA ASN A 2 -45.43 -18.17 -9.25
C ASN A 2 -43.95 -18.15 -9.71
N LYS A 3 -43.62 -18.87 -10.79
CA LYS A 3 -42.25 -18.97 -11.35
C LYS A 3 -41.62 -17.62 -11.74
N GLU A 4 -42.43 -16.64 -12.16
CA GLU A 4 -41.91 -15.29 -12.48
C GLU A 4 -41.34 -14.56 -11.27
N LYS A 5 -41.91 -14.75 -10.07
CA LYS A 5 -41.41 -14.12 -8.85
C LYS A 5 -40.05 -14.67 -8.43
N ASP A 6 -39.80 -15.96 -8.68
CA ASP A 6 -38.50 -16.59 -8.41
C ASP A 6 -37.42 -16.06 -9.36
N HIS A 7 -37.70 -15.94 -10.66
CA HIS A 7 -36.71 -15.40 -11.62
C HIS A 7 -36.29 -13.95 -11.30
N LEU A 8 -37.24 -13.09 -10.91
CA LEU A 8 -36.91 -11.71 -10.52
C LEU A 8 -36.06 -11.67 -9.23
N LYS A 9 -36.30 -12.61 -8.32
CA LYS A 9 -35.55 -12.75 -7.07
C LYS A 9 -34.12 -13.21 -7.34
N ASP A 10 -33.94 -14.20 -8.21
CA ASP A 10 -32.63 -14.70 -8.64
C ASP A 10 -31.80 -13.61 -9.33
N ILE A 11 -32.42 -12.82 -10.22
CA ILE A 11 -31.74 -11.68 -10.87
C ILE A 11 -31.34 -10.61 -9.85
N SER A 12 -32.17 -10.37 -8.83
CA SER A 12 -31.83 -9.44 -7.74
C SER A 12 -30.66 -9.96 -6.89
N GLU A 13 -30.59 -11.27 -6.63
CA GLU A 13 -29.50 -11.90 -5.91
C GLU A 13 -28.20 -11.84 -6.71
N ILE A 14 -28.24 -12.18 -8.00
CA ILE A 14 -27.10 -12.04 -8.91
C ILE A 14 -26.59 -10.61 -8.91
N ARG A 15 -27.48 -9.61 -9.03
CA ARG A 15 -27.09 -8.20 -9.00
C ARG A 15 -26.46 -7.81 -7.66
N SER A 16 -27.01 -8.29 -6.54
CA SER A 16 -26.46 -8.02 -5.20
C SER A 16 -25.08 -8.67 -4.98
N MET A 17 -24.86 -9.87 -5.54
CA MET A 17 -23.55 -10.51 -5.57
C MET A 17 -22.57 -9.72 -6.45
N MET A 18 -23.03 -9.24 -7.61
CA MET A 18 -22.23 -8.44 -8.53
C MET A 18 -21.82 -7.11 -7.88
N GLU A 19 -22.72 -6.40 -7.21
CA GLU A 19 -22.42 -5.14 -6.49
C GLU A 19 -21.45 -5.34 -5.31
N ARG A 20 -21.50 -6.51 -4.65
CA ARG A 20 -20.53 -6.87 -3.60
C ARG A 20 -19.19 -7.31 -4.15
N SER A 21 -19.17 -8.02 -5.28
CA SER A 21 -17.96 -8.49 -5.98
C SER A 21 -17.24 -7.37 -6.73
N SER A 22 -17.98 -6.41 -7.29
CA SER A 22 -17.46 -5.25 -8.03
C SER A 22 -16.93 -4.14 -7.11
N LYS A 23 -17.18 -4.21 -5.80
CA LYS A 23 -16.53 -3.34 -4.80
C LYS A 23 -15.09 -3.82 -4.58
N PHE A 24 -14.28 -3.55 -5.61
CA PHE A 24 -12.83 -3.42 -5.55
C PHE A 24 -12.38 -2.90 -4.19
N LEU A 25 -11.39 -3.60 -3.62
CA LEU A 25 -10.58 -3.29 -2.44
C LEU A 25 -11.07 -2.09 -1.61
N SER A 26 -11.34 -2.34 -0.33
CA SER A 26 -11.58 -1.29 0.68
C SER A 26 -10.45 -0.24 0.78
N LEU A 27 -9.30 -0.47 0.14
CA LEU A 27 -8.21 0.50 0.05
C LEU A 27 -8.61 1.75 -0.74
N SER A 28 -8.18 2.90 -0.22
CA SER A 28 -8.30 4.18 -0.92
C SER A 28 -7.26 4.29 -2.04
N GLY A 29 -7.69 4.61 -3.26
CA GLY A 29 -6.76 4.88 -4.37
C GLY A 29 -5.82 6.05 -4.10
N TRP A 30 -6.27 7.02 -3.28
CA TRP A 30 -5.45 8.14 -2.83
C TRP A 30 -4.22 7.71 -2.01
N ALA A 31 -4.27 6.54 -1.35
CA ALA A 31 -3.13 6.01 -0.61
C ALA A 31 -1.91 5.79 -1.52
N GLY A 32 -2.14 5.25 -2.73
CA GLY A 32 -1.06 5.00 -3.70
C GLY A 32 -0.45 6.29 -4.24
N ILE A 33 -1.28 7.30 -4.50
CA ILE A 33 -0.81 8.62 -4.96
C ILE A 33 0.10 9.25 -3.88
N MET A 34 -0.34 9.24 -2.62
CA MET A 34 0.46 9.78 -1.51
C MET A 34 1.76 9.00 -1.31
N ALA A 35 1.72 7.67 -1.39
CA ALA A 35 2.92 6.83 -1.35
C ALA A 35 3.95 7.21 -2.42
N GLY A 36 3.48 7.46 -3.66
CA GLY A 36 4.33 7.93 -4.74
C GLY A 36 4.95 9.31 -4.46
N ILE A 37 4.15 10.26 -3.97
CA ILE A 37 4.65 11.61 -3.59
C ILE A 37 5.71 11.51 -2.50
N TYR A 38 5.48 10.72 -1.46
CA TYR A 38 6.46 10.51 -0.39
C TYR A 38 7.74 9.85 -0.91
N GLY A 39 7.62 8.87 -1.81
CA GLY A 39 8.76 8.20 -2.43
C GLY A 39 9.61 9.15 -3.26
N LEU A 40 8.97 9.96 -4.13
CA LEU A 40 9.66 10.96 -4.94
C LEU A 40 10.32 12.04 -4.08
N THR A 41 9.63 12.49 -3.02
CA THR A 41 10.19 13.47 -2.08
C THR A 41 11.37 12.88 -1.32
N GLY A 42 11.29 11.64 -0.85
CA GLY A 42 12.39 10.93 -0.23
C GLY A 42 13.59 10.76 -1.16
N ALA A 43 13.36 10.39 -2.43
CA ALA A 43 14.43 10.29 -3.43
C ALA A 43 15.10 11.64 -3.71
N TYR A 44 14.31 12.71 -3.80
CA TYR A 44 14.82 14.08 -3.94
C TYR A 44 15.70 14.47 -2.73
N VAL A 45 15.21 14.24 -1.51
CA VAL A 45 15.96 14.51 -0.28
C VAL A 45 17.25 13.69 -0.23
N ALA A 46 17.20 12.39 -0.54
CA ALA A 46 18.37 11.52 -0.59
C ALA A 46 19.44 12.06 -1.55
N HIS A 47 19.04 12.49 -2.75
CA HIS A 47 19.97 12.99 -3.74
C HIS A 47 20.55 14.37 -3.39
N PHE A 48 19.73 15.32 -2.96
CA PHE A 48 20.17 16.72 -2.79
C PHE A 48 20.67 17.05 -1.39
N VAL A 49 20.08 16.48 -0.35
CA VAL A 49 20.47 16.74 1.04
C VAL A 49 21.59 15.79 1.44
N PHE A 50 21.36 14.50 1.22
CA PHE A 50 22.33 13.48 1.59
C PHE A 50 23.37 13.22 0.49
N ASN A 51 23.36 13.95 -0.65
CA ASN A 51 24.29 13.78 -1.79
C ASN A 51 24.35 12.35 -2.39
N PHE A 52 23.34 11.51 -2.12
CA PHE A 52 23.37 10.09 -2.47
C PHE A 52 23.49 9.90 -3.98
N LYS A 53 24.64 9.39 -4.43
CA LYS A 53 25.00 9.21 -5.84
C LYS A 53 25.30 7.74 -6.15
N PRO A 54 24.31 6.99 -6.68
CA PRO A 54 24.46 5.57 -6.94
C PRO A 54 25.49 5.24 -8.07
N ASP A 55 25.90 6.21 -8.87
CA ASP A 55 26.89 5.99 -9.95
C ASP A 55 28.33 6.28 -9.55
N SER A 56 28.57 6.78 -8.32
CA SER A 56 29.90 7.20 -7.91
C SER A 56 30.67 6.06 -7.22
N THR A 57 31.92 5.82 -7.63
CA THR A 57 32.81 4.79 -7.05
C THR A 57 33.25 5.07 -5.60
N LYS A 58 32.64 6.06 -4.94
CA LYS A 58 32.97 6.54 -3.59
C LYS A 58 31.93 6.11 -2.54
N TYR A 59 31.46 4.88 -2.63
CA TYR A 59 30.58 4.29 -1.61
C TYR A 59 31.23 4.13 -0.22
N LEU A 60 32.57 4.19 -0.16
CA LEU A 60 33.35 3.90 1.06
C LEU A 60 33.22 4.92 2.21
N PHE A 61 32.57 6.06 2.01
CA PHE A 61 32.42 7.11 3.03
C PHE A 61 30.97 7.55 3.27
N TYR A 62 29.99 6.80 2.78
CA TYR A 62 28.58 7.11 3.03
C TYR A 62 28.13 6.60 4.39
N ASP A 63 27.60 7.49 5.23
CA ASP A 63 26.80 7.09 6.37
C ASP A 63 25.39 6.71 5.87
N PHE A 64 25.18 5.41 5.66
CA PHE A 64 23.89 4.88 5.23
C PHE A 64 22.81 4.99 6.31
N GLY A 65 23.17 5.31 7.56
CA GLY A 65 22.22 5.43 8.67
C GLY A 65 21.14 6.47 8.41
N GLU A 66 21.52 7.65 7.88
CA GLU A 66 20.59 8.73 7.57
C GLU A 66 19.63 8.36 6.43
N ILE A 67 20.14 7.65 5.41
CA ILE A 67 19.34 7.20 4.27
C ILE A 67 18.36 6.10 4.67
N ILE A 68 18.80 5.15 5.51
CA ILE A 68 17.93 4.09 6.05
C ILE A 68 16.84 4.72 6.92
N LEU A 69 17.19 5.72 7.75
CA LEU A 69 16.22 6.45 8.58
C LEU A 69 15.21 7.21 7.70
N LEU A 70 15.66 7.86 6.63
CA LEU A 70 14.79 8.50 5.64
C LEU A 70 13.84 7.48 4.97
N ALA A 71 14.35 6.33 4.53
CA ALA A 71 13.55 5.29 3.90
C ALA A 71 12.48 4.74 4.87
N LEU A 72 12.84 4.53 6.14
CA LEU A 72 11.88 4.14 7.19
C LEU A 72 10.83 5.23 7.44
N ALA A 73 11.22 6.50 7.46
CA ALA A 73 10.28 7.62 7.61
C ALA A 73 9.28 7.67 6.44
N VAL A 74 9.76 7.54 5.20
CA VAL A 74 8.91 7.49 4.00
C VAL A 74 7.95 6.30 4.05
N LEU A 75 8.45 5.12 4.43
CA LEU A 75 7.65 3.91 4.56
C LEU A 75 6.54 4.08 5.61
N LEU A 76 6.88 4.59 6.80
CA LEU A 76 5.93 4.83 7.88
C LEU A 76 4.86 5.85 7.49
N LEU A 77 5.25 6.99 6.89
CA LEU A 77 4.32 8.01 6.41
C LEU A 77 3.36 7.45 5.36
N SER A 78 3.87 6.65 4.42
CA SER A 78 3.08 5.97 3.40
C SER A 78 2.07 5.00 4.02
N LEU A 79 2.50 4.14 4.94
CA LEU A 79 1.63 3.16 5.61
C LEU A 79 0.56 3.85 6.47
N ILE A 80 0.94 4.85 7.27
CA ILE A 80 0.00 5.61 8.10
C ILE A 80 -1.07 6.25 7.21
N THR A 81 -0.66 6.91 6.13
CA THR A 81 -1.58 7.57 5.20
C THR A 81 -2.49 6.57 4.50
N ALA A 82 -1.95 5.42 4.10
CA ALA A 82 -2.70 4.35 3.50
C ALA A 82 -3.79 3.82 4.44
N VAL A 83 -3.47 3.61 5.72
CA VAL A 83 -4.43 3.16 6.73
C VAL A 83 -5.49 4.23 6.99
N LEU A 84 -5.10 5.50 7.14
CA LEU A 84 -6.04 6.60 7.40
C LEU A 84 -7.04 6.78 6.25
N PHE A 85 -6.55 6.81 5.01
CA PHE A 85 -7.42 6.97 3.84
C PHE A 85 -8.30 5.75 3.59
N SER A 86 -7.78 4.54 3.84
CA SER A 86 -8.57 3.31 3.75
C SER A 86 -9.63 3.24 4.87
N LYS A 87 -9.32 3.74 6.07
CA LYS A 87 -10.29 3.85 7.17
C LYS A 87 -11.40 4.82 6.84
N LYS A 88 -11.06 5.99 6.28
CA LYS A 88 -12.04 6.98 5.81
C LYS A 88 -12.97 6.36 4.77
N LYS A 89 -12.41 5.75 3.72
CA LYS A 89 -13.18 5.10 2.66
C LYS A 89 -14.06 3.94 3.15
N ALA A 90 -13.59 3.17 4.14
CA ALA A 90 -14.38 2.10 4.75
C ALA A 90 -15.55 2.66 5.58
N SER A 91 -15.29 3.72 6.36
CA SER A 91 -16.33 4.43 7.13
C SER A 91 -17.41 5.02 6.23
N ASP A 92 -17.02 5.66 5.12
CA ASP A 92 -17.95 6.24 4.13
C ASP A 92 -18.86 5.17 3.50
N LYS A 93 -18.42 3.91 3.49
CA LYS A 93 -19.17 2.75 2.97
C LYS A 93 -19.89 1.93 4.04
N GLY A 94 -19.78 2.30 5.33
CA GLY A 94 -20.33 1.53 6.45
C GLY A 94 -19.66 0.16 6.66
N GLU A 95 -18.44 -0.03 6.13
CA GLU A 95 -17.70 -1.29 6.21
C GLU A 95 -16.57 -1.22 7.24
N LYS A 96 -16.25 -2.36 7.87
CA LYS A 96 -15.08 -2.45 8.75
C LYS A 96 -13.81 -2.55 7.92
N ILE A 97 -12.82 -1.70 8.22
CA ILE A 97 -11.48 -1.77 7.59
C ILE A 97 -10.80 -3.12 7.86
N TRP A 98 -11.03 -3.70 9.04
CA TRP A 98 -10.41 -4.95 9.48
C TRP A 98 -11.29 -6.16 9.17
N ASN A 99 -11.38 -6.50 7.89
CA ASN A 99 -12.12 -7.67 7.40
C ASN A 99 -11.16 -8.77 6.89
N SER A 100 -11.70 -9.93 6.52
CA SER A 100 -10.93 -11.06 6.02
C SER A 100 -10.11 -10.74 4.77
N ILE A 101 -10.64 -9.88 3.88
CA ILE A 101 -9.99 -9.43 2.65
C ILE A 101 -8.78 -8.55 2.98
N SER A 102 -8.95 -7.53 3.83
CA SER A 102 -7.87 -6.63 4.25
C SER A 102 -6.73 -7.39 4.94
N LYS A 103 -7.05 -8.37 5.81
CA LYS A 103 -6.04 -9.21 6.45
C LYS A 103 -5.25 -10.03 5.43
N ARG A 104 -5.94 -10.65 4.48
CA ARG A 104 -5.30 -11.44 3.42
C ARG A 104 -4.41 -10.59 2.53
N LEU A 105 -4.87 -9.38 2.18
CA LEU A 105 -4.07 -8.41 1.43
C LEU A 105 -2.80 -8.03 2.19
N LEU A 106 -2.91 -7.64 3.47
CA LEU A 106 -1.76 -7.27 4.28
C LEU A 106 -0.76 -8.43 4.42
N ALA A 107 -1.24 -9.66 4.64
CA ALA A 107 -0.37 -10.84 4.70
C ALA A 107 0.36 -11.08 3.36
N ASN A 108 -0.37 -11.00 2.24
CA ASN A 108 0.20 -11.20 0.90
C ASN A 108 1.16 -10.07 0.49
N MET A 109 0.98 -8.85 1.01
CA MET A 109 1.90 -7.72 0.77
C MET A 109 3.10 -7.73 1.73
N ALA A 110 2.95 -8.24 2.94
CA ALA A 110 4.02 -8.29 3.94
C ALA A 110 5.20 -9.14 3.45
N VAL A 111 4.94 -10.29 2.82
CA VAL A 111 5.99 -11.16 2.28
C VAL A 111 6.91 -10.44 1.29
N PRO A 112 6.43 -9.89 0.15
CA PRO A 112 7.31 -9.19 -0.78
C PRO A 112 7.92 -7.91 -0.19
N LEU A 113 7.24 -7.22 0.73
CA LEU A 113 7.77 -6.01 1.37
C LEU A 113 8.95 -6.32 2.29
N ILE A 114 8.84 -7.37 3.10
CA ILE A 114 9.93 -7.83 3.98
C ILE A 114 11.08 -8.35 3.14
N VAL A 115 10.82 -9.22 2.15
CA VAL A 115 11.87 -9.78 1.29
C VAL A 115 12.61 -8.67 0.54
N GLY A 116 11.90 -7.71 -0.04
CA GLY A 116 12.50 -6.55 -0.71
C GLY A 116 13.31 -5.68 0.25
N GLY A 117 12.79 -5.40 1.45
CA GLY A 117 13.51 -4.62 2.46
C GLY A 117 14.82 -5.29 2.92
N VAL A 118 14.78 -6.60 3.19
CA VAL A 118 15.97 -7.39 3.54
C VAL A 118 16.98 -7.38 2.41
N LEU A 119 16.54 -7.54 1.16
CA LEU A 119 17.41 -7.53 -0.01
C LEU A 119 18.07 -6.15 -0.23
N ILE A 120 17.36 -5.05 0.01
CA ILE A 120 17.94 -3.70 -0.04
C ILE A 120 19.03 -3.54 1.03
N ILE A 121 18.76 -3.97 2.27
CA ILE A 121 19.76 -3.90 3.36
C ILE A 121 20.97 -4.75 3.02
N PHE A 122 20.77 -5.95 2.46
CA PHE A 122 21.84 -6.84 2.05
C PHE A 122 22.76 -6.19 1.00
N TYR A 123 22.20 -5.55 -0.03
CA TYR A 123 22.98 -4.84 -1.06
C TYR A 123 23.66 -3.56 -0.58
N ILE A 124 23.15 -2.92 0.49
CA ILE A 124 23.82 -1.76 1.08
C ILE A 124 24.99 -2.22 1.97
N ALA A 125 24.84 -3.35 2.65
CA ALA A 125 25.84 -3.87 3.58
C ALA A 125 27.03 -4.56 2.89
N ASN A 126 26.90 -4.94 1.62
CA ASN A 126 27.85 -5.82 0.94
C ASN A 126 28.06 -5.42 -0.52
#